data_AF-A0A8J4EIM3-F1
#
_entry.id   AF-A0A8J4EIM3-F1
#
_cell.length_a   1.000
_cell.length_b   1.000
_cell.length_c   1.000
_cell.angle_alpha   90.00
_cell.angle_beta   90.00
_cell.angle_gamma   90.00
#
_symmetry.space_group_name_H-M   'P 1'
#
loop_
_entity.id
_entity.type
_entity.pdbx_description
1 polymer ?
#
loop_
_entity_poly.entity_id
_entity_poly.type
_entity_poly.pdbx_seq_one_letter_code
_entity_poly.pdbx_strand_id
1 'polypeptide(L)' 'MTEWGLPSPVVLLSGDGHYWIALDYRTCGPAGEPPVVWLDVEAGQDLPIAPDFHTFVERLTASDAFAD' A
#
# COMPACT_ATOMS: atom_id res chain seq x y z
N MET A 1 16.73 -5.95 11.11
CA MET A 1 15.28 -6.28 11.04
C MET A 1 14.56 -4.96 11.07
N THR A 2 13.77 -4.64 10.05
CA THR A 2 12.88 -3.47 10.05
C THR A 2 11.86 -3.63 11.18
N GLU A 3 11.38 -2.54 11.76
CA GLU A 3 10.57 -2.53 13.00
C GLU A 3 9.31 -3.43 12.96
N TRP A 4 8.82 -3.79 11.77
CA TRP A 4 7.62 -4.62 11.58
C TRP A 4 7.80 -5.85 10.67
N GLY A 5 9.04 -6.19 10.28
CA GLY A 5 9.27 -7.37 9.41
C GLY A 5 8.70 -7.27 7.99
N LEU A 6 8.34 -6.06 7.55
CA LEU A 6 7.74 -5.82 6.24
C LEU A 6 8.65 -6.21 5.06
N PRO A 7 8.05 -6.57 3.91
CA PRO A 7 8.78 -6.70 2.67
C PRO A 7 9.51 -5.39 2.30
N SER A 8 10.59 -5.52 1.54
CA SER A 8 11.42 -4.39 1.10
C SER A 8 11.90 -4.61 -0.34
N PRO A 9 11.99 -3.56 -1.18
CA PRO A 9 11.67 -2.15 -0.88
C PRO A 9 10.17 -1.82 -0.98
N VAL A 10 9.65 -1.15 0.04
CA VAL A 10 8.30 -0.56 0.04
C VAL A 10 8.32 0.85 0.64
N VAL A 11 7.36 1.71 0.25
CA VAL A 11 7.14 3.02 0.87
C VAL A 11 5.76 3.04 1.53
N LEU A 12 5.72 3.31 2.84
CA LEU A 12 4.48 3.31 3.61
C LEU A 12 3.68 4.59 3.36
N LEU A 13 2.38 4.44 3.09
CA LEU A 13 1.45 5.54 2.90
C LEU A 13 0.55 5.74 4.12
N SER A 14 0.05 4.64 4.71
CA SER A 14 -0.82 4.66 5.88
C SER A 14 -0.81 3.30 6.58
N GLY A 15 -0.97 3.28 7.89
CA GLY A 15 -1.03 2.05 8.70
C GLY A 15 -0.67 2.31 10.15
N ASP A 16 -0.77 1.27 10.97
CA ASP A 16 -0.59 1.35 12.42
C ASP A 16 0.32 0.26 13.01
N GLY A 17 0.87 -0.61 12.15
CA GLY A 17 1.76 -1.71 12.56
C GLY A 17 1.12 -3.09 12.41
N HIS A 18 -0.21 -3.23 12.50
CA HIS A 18 -0.91 -4.49 12.19
C HIS A 18 -1.08 -4.67 10.67
N TYR A 19 -1.28 -3.57 9.97
CA TYR A 19 -1.30 -3.54 8.51
C TYR A 19 -0.71 -2.24 7.98
N TRP A 20 -0.39 -2.26 6.69
CA TRP A 20 0.11 -1.10 5.96
C TRP A 20 -0.44 -1.02 4.54
N ILE A 21 -0.79 0.17 4.09
CA ILE A 21 -0.93 0.50 2.68
C ILE A 21 0.40 1.07 2.21
N ALA A 22 0.97 0.51 1.14
CA ALA A 22 2.31 0.86 0.69
C ALA A 22 2.46 0.84 -0.84
N LEU A 23 3.47 1.55 -1.34
CA LEU A 23 3.99 1.39 -2.69
C LEU A 23 4.99 0.24 -2.72
N ASP A 24 4.76 -0.75 -3.57
CA ASP A 24 5.59 -1.96 -3.64
C ASP A 24 6.60 -1.94 -4.79
N TYR A 25 7.87 -1.69 -4.46
CA TYR A 25 8.94 -1.61 -5.44
C TYR A 25 9.67 -2.93 -5.67
N ARG A 26 9.26 -4.03 -5.01
CA ARG A 26 9.96 -5.33 -5.08
C ARG A 26 10.13 -5.85 -6.50
N THR A 27 9.13 -5.62 -7.36
CA THR A 27 9.14 -6.14 -8.74
C THR A 27 9.60 -5.10 -9.75
N CYS A 28 9.13 -3.85 -9.67
CA CYS A 28 9.41 -2.82 -10.67
C CYS A 28 10.77 -2.13 -10.46
N GLY A 29 11.35 -2.22 -9.25
CA GLY A 29 12.58 -1.53 -8.89
C GLY A 29 12.42 -0.01 -8.76
N PRO A 30 13.47 0.71 -8.30
CA PRO A 30 13.37 2.11 -7.84
C PRO A 30 13.02 3.15 -8.92
N ALA A 31 13.11 2.78 -10.20
CA ALA A 31 12.75 3.64 -11.33
C ALA A 31 11.44 3.23 -12.01
N GLY A 32 10.80 2.14 -11.56
CA GLY A 32 9.53 1.68 -12.09
C GLY A 32 8.34 2.33 -11.39
N GLU A 33 7.15 2.11 -11.95
CA GLU A 33 5.88 2.52 -11.34
C GLU A 33 5.35 1.36 -10.47
N PRO A 34 5.35 1.51 -9.13
CA PRO A 34 4.95 0.45 -8.22
C PRO A 34 3.42 0.39 -8.07
N PRO A 35 2.84 -0.81 -7.87
CA PRO A 35 1.47 -0.93 -7.42
C PRO A 35 1.31 -0.42 -5.98
N VAL A 36 0.08 -0.07 -5.63
CA VAL A 36 -0.34 0.14 -4.25
C VAL A 36 -0.84 -1.19 -3.70
N VAL A 37 -0.29 -1.62 -2.56
CA VAL A 37 -0.61 -2.88 -1.89
C VAL A 37 -1.05 -2.64 -0.46
N TRP A 38 -1.96 -3.48 0.03
CA TRP A 38 -2.25 -3.64 1.45
C TRP A 38 -1.47 -4.84 1.97
N LEU A 39 -0.70 -4.64 3.04
CA LEU A 39 0.19 -5.62 3.66
C LEU A 39 -0.35 -5.97 5.03
N ASP A 40 -0.74 -7.22 5.23
CA ASP A 40 -1.09 -7.77 6.53
C ASP A 40 0.19 -8.23 7.24
N VAL A 41 0.55 -7.56 8.34
CA VAL A 41 1.76 -7.91 9.10
C VAL A 41 1.56 -9.19 9.91
N GLU A 42 0.34 -9.44 10.39
CA GLU A 42 0.04 -10.58 11.25
C GLU A 42 -0.10 -11.87 10.44
N ALA A 43 -0.79 -11.80 9.29
CA ALA A 43 -1.01 -12.93 8.40
C ALA A 43 0.13 -13.12 7.37
N GLY A 44 0.95 -12.09 7.14
CA GLY A 44 2.00 -12.13 6.11
C GLY A 44 1.43 -12.21 4.70
N GLN A 45 0.27 -11.58 4.46
CA GLN A 45 -0.45 -11.60 3.20
C GLN A 45 -0.47 -10.22 2.55
N ASP A 46 -0.32 -10.20 1.23
CA ASP A 46 -0.30 -8.98 0.44
C ASP A 46 -1.50 -8.97 -0.51
N LEU A 47 -2.20 -7.84 -0.60
CA LEU A 47 -3.32 -7.63 -1.52
C LEU A 47 -3.05 -6.39 -2.39
N PRO A 48 -2.89 -6.50 -3.72
CA PRO A 48 -2.84 -5.33 -4.59
C PRO A 48 -4.19 -4.61 -4.60
N ILE A 49 -4.16 -3.31 -4.31
CA ILE A 49 -5.37 -2.46 -4.27
C ILE A 49 -5.44 -1.44 -5.41
N ALA A 50 -4.30 -1.10 -6.03
CA ALA A 50 -4.24 -0.34 -7.27
C ALA A 50 -2.98 -0.70 -8.08
N PRO A 51 -3.04 -0.63 -9.42
CA PRO A 51 -1.88 -0.93 -10.28
C PRO A 51 -0.76 0.13 -10.19
N ASP A 52 -1.09 1.34 -9.76
CA ASP A 52 -0.18 2.49 -9.63
C ASP A 52 -0.77 3.53 -8.66
N PHE A 53 0.06 4.50 -8.24
CA PHE A 53 -0.36 5.52 -7.28
C PHE A 53 -1.38 6.51 -7.85
N HIS A 54 -1.31 6.81 -9.15
CA HIS A 54 -2.24 7.74 -9.80
C HIS A 54 -3.67 7.17 -9.80
N THR A 55 -3.82 5.93 -10.27
CA THR A 55 -5.08 5.17 -10.24
C THR A 55 -5.64 5.03 -8.83
N PHE A 56 -4.79 4.89 -7.81
CA PHE A 56 -5.22 4.86 -6.41
C PHE A 56 -5.85 6.19 -6.00
N VAL A 57 -5.15 7.30 -6.21
CA VAL A 57 -5.60 8.64 -5.81
C VAL A 57 -6.86 9.08 -6.55
N GLU A 58 -6.97 8.81 -7.85
CA GLU A 58 -8.14 9.17 -8.66
C GLU A 58 -9.45 8.51 -8.19
N ARG A 59 -9.37 7.39 -7.46
CA ARG A 59 -10.54 6.68 -6.94
C ARG A 59 -10.88 7.00 -5.50
N LEU A 60 -10.05 7.80 -4.82
CA LEU A 60 -10.39 8.27 -3.48
C LEU A 60 -11.55 9.26 -3.57
N THR A 61 -12.44 9.19 -2.59
CA THR A 61 -13.52 10.16 -2.42
C THR A 61 -13.64 10.51 -0.93
N ALA A 62 -14.18 11.69 -0.66
CA ALA A 62 -14.46 12.10 0.72
C ALA A 62 -15.47 11.14 1.36
N SER A 63 -15.30 10.88 2.66
CA SER A 63 -16.23 10.04 3.43
C SER A 63 -17.66 10.58 3.42
N ASP A 64 -17.82 11.92 3.36
CA ASP A 64 -19.13 12.58 3.29
C ASP A 64 -19.93 12.22 2.04
N ALA A 65 -19.28 11.75 0.97
CA ALA A 65 -19.98 11.26 -0.23
C ALA A 65 -20.79 9.97 0.04
N PHE A 66 -20.60 9.34 1.20
CA PHE A 66 -21.33 8.15 1.66
C PHE A 66 -22.25 8.43 2.85
N ALA A 67 -22.40 9.69 3.27
CA ALA A 67 -23.42 10.07 4.24
C ALA A 67 -24.79 10.12 3.55
N ASP A 68 -25.82 9.55 4.17
CA ASP A 68 -27.22 9.62 3.72
C ASP A 68 -27.81 11.02 3.94
#